data_AF-R1GKT6-F1
#
_entry.id   AF-R1GKT6-F1
#
_cell.length_a   1.000
_cell.length_b   1.000
_cell.length_c   1.000
_cell.angle_alpha   90.00
_cell.angle_beta   90.00
_cell.angle_gamma   90.00
#
_symmetry.space_group_name_H-M   'P 1'
#
loop_
_entity.id
_entity.type
_entity.pdbx_description
1 polymer ?
#
loop_
_entity_poly.entity_id
_entity_poly.type
_entity_poly.pdbx_seq_one_letter_code
_entity_poly.pdbx_strand_id
1 'polypeptide(L)'
;MRTRIAQRLKESQNRAASLTTFNDVDMSALLALRATHRAAVLEKRGARLGLMGAFAKAAALALRDVPAVNAAIEGDAVVWRDYVDVSVAVSTPKGLVTPVLRGCERRGLVQMEEGIAALAEKVG
;
A
#
# COMPACT_ATOMS: atom_id res chain seq x y z
N MET A 1 18.95 14.88 -10.23
CA MET A 1 17.77 14.04 -9.89
C MET A 1 16.68 14.84 -9.17
N ARG A 2 17.01 15.64 -8.13
CA ARG A 2 16.03 16.46 -7.39
C ARG A 2 15.13 17.36 -8.26
N THR A 3 15.68 18.04 -9.26
CA THR A 3 14.91 18.90 -10.18
C THR A 3 13.81 18.14 -10.93
N ARG A 4 14.08 16.91 -11.38
CA ARG A 4 13.06 16.07 -12.05
C ARG A 4 11.93 15.65 -11.12
N ILE A 5 12.23 15.42 -9.84
CA ILE A 5 11.21 15.07 -8.83
C ILE A 5 10.26 16.27 -8.63
N ALA A 6 10.82 17.47 -8.50
CA ALA A 6 10.02 18.70 -8.36
C ALA A 6 9.13 18.95 -9.58
N GLN A 7 9.66 18.76 -10.79
CA GLN A 7 8.89 18.88 -12.03
C GLN A 7 7.72 17.89 -12.07
N ARG A 8 7.96 16.59 -11.79
CA ARG A 8 6.90 15.57 -11.77
C ARG A 8 5.84 15.82 -10.71
N LEU A 9 6.23 16.30 -9.53
CA LEU A 9 5.29 16.65 -8.47
C LEU A 9 4.37 17.78 -8.91
N LYS A 10 4.93 18.82 -9.53
CA LYS A 10 4.14 19.96 -10.02
C LYS A 10 3.23 19.57 -11.18
N GLU A 11 3.70 18.71 -12.08
CA GLU A 11 2.90 18.16 -13.18
C GLU A 11 1.69 17.37 -12.65
N SER A 12 1.90 16.51 -11.64
CA SER A 12 0.83 15.75 -10.99
C SER A 12 -0.24 16.67 -10.39
N GLN A 13 0.17 17.72 -9.68
CA GLN A 13 -0.77 18.69 -9.08
C GLN A 13 -1.55 19.48 -10.12
N ASN A 14 -0.93 19.83 -11.25
CA ASN A 14 -1.59 20.60 -12.30
C ASN A 14 -2.54 19.72 -13.14
N ARG A 15 -2.24 18.42 -13.30
CA ARG A 15 -3.04 17.49 -14.09
C ARG A 15 -4.22 16.91 -13.30
N ALA A 16 -4.04 16.67 -12.00
CA ALA A 16 -5.07 16.05 -11.16
C ALA A 16 -5.80 17.10 -10.31
N ALA A 17 -7.14 17.08 -10.34
CA ALA A 17 -7.96 17.79 -9.37
C ALA A 17 -7.90 17.06 -8.02
N SER A 18 -6.86 17.33 -7.23
CA SER A 18 -6.64 16.67 -5.94
C SER A 18 -7.59 17.22 -4.89
N LEU A 19 -8.45 16.35 -4.35
CA LEU A 19 -9.32 16.63 -3.21
C LEU A 19 -9.00 15.63 -2.09
N THR A 20 -9.21 16.04 -0.84
CA THR A 20 -8.90 15.21 0.33
C THR A 20 -10.14 15.05 1.19
N THR A 21 -10.43 13.81 1.58
CA THR A 21 -11.46 13.46 2.56
C THR A 21 -10.81 12.79 3.77
N PHE A 22 -11.43 12.91 4.94
CA PHE A 22 -10.91 12.40 6.20
C PHE A 22 -11.98 11.56 6.90
N ASN A 23 -11.54 10.48 7.54
CA ASN A 23 -12.38 9.62 8.38
C ASN A 23 -11.53 9.08 9.53
N ASP A 24 -12.18 8.79 10.66
CA ASP A 24 -11.58 8.13 11.81
C ASP A 24 -11.94 6.64 11.84
N VAL A 25 -11.02 5.81 12.30
CA VAL A 25 -11.21 4.35 12.41
C VAL A 25 -10.75 3.87 13.78
N ASP A 26 -11.59 3.10 14.47
CA ASP A 26 -11.22 2.42 15.70
C ASP A 26 -10.27 1.24 15.42
N MET A 27 -9.08 1.29 16.03
CA MET A 27 -8.02 0.31 15.85
C MET A 27 -8.02 -0.80 16.92
N SER A 28 -8.91 -0.73 17.92
CA SER A 28 -8.92 -1.61 19.08
C SER A 28 -8.99 -3.09 18.70
N ALA A 29 -9.89 -3.45 17.78
CA ALA A 29 -10.04 -4.83 17.31
C ALA A 29 -8.80 -5.35 16.57
N LEU A 30 -8.16 -4.51 15.75
CA LEU A 30 -6.96 -4.90 15.02
C LEU A 30 -5.76 -5.09 15.95
N LEU A 31 -5.62 -4.21 16.95
CA LEU A 31 -4.58 -4.33 17.96
C LEU A 31 -4.75 -5.58 18.83
N ALA A 32 -5.98 -5.90 19.22
CA ALA A 32 -6.30 -7.14 19.94
C ALA A 32 -5.95 -8.39 19.10
N LEU A 33 -6.38 -8.43 17.84
CA LEU A 33 -6.05 -9.52 16.91
C LEU A 33 -4.53 -9.68 16.76
N ARG A 34 -3.81 -8.57 16.61
CA ARG A 34 -2.35 -8.59 16.54
C ARG A 34 -1.73 -9.14 17.83
N ALA A 35 -2.21 -8.74 19.00
CA ALA A 35 -1.69 -9.23 20.28
C ALA A 35 -1.84 -10.75 20.42
N THR A 36 -3.00 -11.29 20.05
CA THR A 36 -3.28 -12.73 20.16
C THR A 36 -2.48 -13.56 19.14
N HIS A 37 -2.31 -13.09 17.91
CA HIS A 37 -1.72 -13.89 16.83
C HIS A 37 -0.25 -13.61 16.55
N ARG A 38 0.35 -12.53 17.07
CA ARG A 38 1.74 -12.15 16.77
C ARG A 38 2.74 -13.24 17.13
N ALA A 39 2.60 -13.89 18.29
CA ALA A 39 3.52 -14.95 18.72
C ALA A 39 3.41 -16.18 17.81
N ALA A 40 2.19 -16.64 17.54
CA ALA A 40 1.95 -17.80 16.69
C ALA A 40 2.38 -17.58 15.23
N VAL A 41 2.21 -16.38 14.69
CA VAL A 41 2.65 -16.05 13.32
C VAL A 41 4.17 -15.99 13.23
N LEU A 42 4.83 -15.41 14.24
CA LEU A 42 6.29 -15.35 14.30
C LEU A 42 6.91 -16.75 14.39
N GLU A 43 6.33 -17.63 15.21
CA GLU A 43 6.80 -19.01 15.37
C GLU A 43 6.59 -19.85 14.11
N LYS A 44 5.40 -19.78 13.48
CA LYS A 44 5.07 -20.63 12.33
C LYS A 44 5.66 -20.18 11.00
N ARG A 45 5.82 -18.86 10.80
CA ARG A 45 6.18 -18.28 9.49
C ARG A 45 7.42 -17.40 9.54
N GLY A 46 7.98 -17.13 10.71
CA GLY A 46 9.13 -16.23 10.86
C GLY A 46 8.83 -14.76 10.54
N ALA A 47 7.58 -14.44 10.19
CA ALA A 47 7.15 -13.11 9.78
C ALA A 47 6.63 -12.29 10.98
N ARG A 48 6.99 -11.02 11.04
CA ARG A 48 6.45 -10.09 12.06
C ARG A 48 5.08 -9.61 11.60
N LEU A 49 4.05 -9.85 12.40
CA LEU A 49 2.71 -9.33 12.16
C LEU A 49 2.66 -7.82 12.49
N GLY A 50 2.70 -7.00 11.44
CA GLY A 50 2.55 -5.56 11.48
C GLY A 50 1.09 -5.10 11.43
N LEU A 51 0.91 -3.81 11.18
CA LEU A 51 -0.40 -3.19 10.87
C LEU A 51 -0.53 -2.91 9.37
N MET A 52 0.59 -2.77 8.65
CA MET A 52 0.61 -2.35 7.25
C MET A 52 -0.04 -3.36 6.31
N GLY A 53 0.10 -4.65 6.59
CA GLY A 53 -0.55 -5.72 5.85
C GLY A 53 -2.07 -5.66 5.98
N ALA A 54 -2.59 -5.23 7.14
CA ALA A 54 -4.03 -5.06 7.34
C ALA A 54 -4.55 -3.88 6.51
N PHE A 55 -3.84 -2.75 6.53
CA PHE A 55 -4.18 -1.59 5.70
C PHE A 55 -4.08 -1.89 4.21
N ALA A 56 -3.00 -2.55 3.77
CA ALA A 56 -2.82 -2.94 2.38
C ALA A 56 -3.92 -3.93 1.92
N LYS A 57 -4.31 -4.87 2.79
CA LYS A 57 -5.41 -5.79 2.49
C LYS A 57 -6.76 -5.09 2.44
N ALA A 58 -7.05 -4.19 3.39
CA ALA A 58 -8.28 -3.42 3.41
C ALA A 58 -8.39 -2.52 2.16
N ALA A 59 -7.31 -1.82 1.81
CA ALA A 59 -7.25 -1.03 0.59
C ALA A 59 -7.46 -1.90 -0.66
N ALA A 60 -6.84 -3.08 -0.72
CA ALA A 60 -7.00 -3.98 -1.86
C ALA A 60 -8.42 -4.53 -2.02
N LEU A 61 -9.13 -4.76 -0.92
CA LEU A 61 -10.55 -5.13 -0.96
C LEU A 61 -11.42 -3.95 -1.40
N ALA A 62 -11.21 -2.77 -0.82
CA ALA A 62 -11.95 -1.56 -1.20
C ALA A 62 -11.76 -1.19 -2.69
N LEU A 63 -10.56 -1.40 -3.25
CA LEU A 63 -10.27 -1.17 -4.67
C LEU A 63 -11.00 -2.13 -5.61
N ARG A 64 -11.43 -3.31 -5.12
CA ARG A 64 -12.29 -4.23 -5.87
C ARG A 64 -13.74 -3.81 -5.83
N ASP A 65 -14.19 -3.32 -4.69
CA ASP A 65 -15.58 -2.85 -4.52
C ASP A 65 -15.82 -1.52 -5.23
N VAL A 66 -14.78 -0.68 -5.35
CA VAL A 66 -14.80 0.59 -6.07
C VAL A 66 -13.72 0.62 -7.15
N PRO A 67 -13.94 -0.04 -8.32
CA PRO A 67 -12.92 -0.15 -9.37
C PRO A 67 -12.45 1.20 -9.93
N ALA A 68 -13.26 2.25 -9.81
CA ALA A 68 -12.94 3.59 -10.29
C ALA A 68 -11.70 4.17 -9.61
N VAL A 69 -11.45 3.79 -8.35
CA VAL A 69 -10.26 4.22 -7.59
C VAL A 69 -9.00 3.47 -8.05
N ASN A 70 -9.15 2.25 -8.61
CA ASN A 70 -8.03 1.47 -9.15
C ASN A 70 -7.67 1.84 -10.62
N ALA A 71 -8.54 2.59 -11.29
CA ALA A 71 -8.35 3.03 -12.67
C ALA A 71 -7.32 4.17 -12.79
N ALA A 72 -6.83 4.42 -14.00
CA ALA A 72 -6.02 5.59 -14.30
C ALA A 72 -6.53 6.32 -15.55
N ILE A 73 -6.23 7.61 -15.64
CA ILE A 73 -6.55 8.43 -16.81
C ILE A 73 -5.29 8.58 -17.68
N GLU A 74 -5.31 7.93 -18.84
CA GLU A 74 -4.25 7.98 -19.85
C GLU A 74 -4.76 8.75 -21.07
N GLY A 75 -4.25 9.98 -21.27
CA GLY A 75 -4.81 10.91 -22.25
C GLY A 75 -6.27 11.23 -21.93
N ASP A 76 -7.16 10.92 -22.86
CA ASP A 76 -8.62 11.10 -22.77
C ASP A 76 -9.37 9.79 -22.42
N ALA A 77 -8.65 8.70 -22.14
CA ALA A 77 -9.23 7.40 -21.84
C ALA A 77 -9.03 6.99 -20.38
N VAL A 78 -10.02 6.29 -19.83
CA VAL A 78 -9.95 5.65 -18.51
C VAL A 78 -9.49 4.20 -18.68
N VAL A 79 -8.34 3.88 -18.10
CA VAL A 79 -7.74 2.54 -18.10
C VAL A 79 -8.12 1.84 -16.81
N TRP A 80 -8.94 0.80 -16.93
CA TRP A 80 -9.36 -0.06 -15.82
C TRP A 80 -8.34 -1.19 -15.61
N ARG A 81 -8.18 -1.63 -14.36
CA ARG A 81 -7.23 -2.68 -13.98
C ARG A 81 -7.96 -3.77 -13.20
N ASP A 82 -7.83 -5.02 -13.67
CA ASP A 82 -8.42 -6.20 -13.03
C ASP A 82 -7.55 -6.78 -11.91
N TYR A 83 -6.37 -6.20 -11.70
CA TYR A 83 -5.44 -6.55 -10.64
C TYR A 83 -5.22 -5.37 -9.70
N VAL A 84 -4.82 -5.66 -8.47
CA VAL A 84 -4.52 -4.62 -7.47
C VAL A 84 -3.05 -4.68 -7.08
N ASP A 85 -2.30 -3.69 -7.54
CA ASP A 85 -0.91 -3.48 -7.17
C ASP A 85 -0.83 -2.24 -6.27
N VAL A 86 -0.30 -2.39 -5.05
CA VAL A 86 -0.25 -1.31 -4.06
C VAL A 86 1.18 -0.82 -3.90
N SER A 87 1.38 0.49 -4.11
CA SER A 87 2.67 1.14 -3.82
C SER A 87 2.78 1.43 -2.33
N VAL A 88 3.89 1.03 -1.71
CA VAL A 88 4.14 1.24 -0.28
C VAL A 88 5.32 2.18 -0.12
N ALA A 89 5.15 3.27 0.60
CA ALA A 89 6.23 4.22 0.86
C ALA A 89 7.17 3.69 1.93
N VAL A 90 8.46 3.56 1.60
CA VAL A 90 9.53 3.13 2.49
C VAL A 90 10.55 4.26 2.64
N SER A 91 10.87 4.59 3.89
CA SER A 91 11.88 5.60 4.21
C SER A 91 13.27 4.97 4.24
N THR A 92 14.24 5.59 3.57
CA THR A 92 15.64 5.15 3.50
C THR A 92 16.57 6.33 3.83
N PRO A 93 17.85 6.09 4.20
CA PRO A 93 18.80 7.17 4.45
C PRO A 93 19.01 8.10 3.25
N LYS A 94 18.78 7.60 2.02
CA LYS A 94 18.93 8.36 0.77
C LYS A 94 17.66 9.09 0.34
N GLY A 95 16.54 8.88 1.03
CA GLY A 95 15.26 9.53 0.77
C GLY A 95 14.06 8.59 0.85
N LEU A 96 12.93 9.02 0.28
CA LEU A 96 11.70 8.23 0.21
C LEU A 96 11.59 7.53 -1.14
N VAL A 97 11.20 6.27 -1.11
CA VAL A 97 11.06 5.41 -2.28
C VAL A 97 9.82 4.55 -2.12
N THR A 98 9.14 4.29 -3.24
CA THR A 98 7.82 3.65 -3.27
C THR A 98 7.89 2.34 -4.06
N PRO A 99 8.36 1.23 -3.48
CA PRO A 99 8.24 -0.08 -4.10
C PRO A 99 6.77 -0.52 -4.24
N VAL A 100 6.52 -1.41 -5.21
CA VAL A 100 5.18 -1.92 -5.54
C VAL A 100 5.01 -3.34 -5.02
N LEU A 101 3.97 -3.57 -4.22
CA LEU A 101 3.51 -4.90 -3.84
C LEU A 101 2.47 -5.37 -4.86
N ARG A 102 2.76 -6.46 -5.57
CA ARG A 102 1.93 -6.94 -6.68
C ARG A 102 0.95 -8.02 -6.28
N GLY A 103 -0.24 -8.00 -6.88
CA GLY A 103 -1.28 -9.01 -6.71
C GLY A 103 -1.86 -9.05 -5.29
N CYS A 104 -2.12 -7.87 -4.72
CA CYS A 104 -2.62 -7.71 -3.37
C CYS A 104 -4.01 -8.34 -3.17
N GLU A 105 -4.81 -8.45 -4.22
CA GLU A 105 -6.14 -9.06 -4.16
C GLU A 105 -6.10 -10.54 -3.73
N ARG A 106 -5.07 -11.28 -4.15
CA ARG A 106 -4.92 -12.73 -3.87
C ARG A 106 -4.16 -13.03 -2.58
N ARG A 107 -3.45 -12.04 -2.00
CA ARG A 107 -2.59 -12.26 -0.83
C ARG A 107 -3.40 -12.26 0.47
N GLY A 108 -3.08 -13.17 1.38
CA GLY A 108 -3.54 -13.15 2.77
C GLY A 108 -2.78 -12.14 3.62
N LEU A 109 -3.26 -11.86 4.83
CA LEU A 109 -2.67 -10.86 5.73
C LEU A 109 -1.17 -11.08 5.98
N VAL A 110 -0.77 -12.32 6.25
CA VAL A 110 0.64 -12.65 6.52
C VAL A 110 1.51 -12.50 5.28
N GLN A 111 1.02 -12.92 4.11
CA GLN A 111 1.74 -12.77 2.84
C GLN A 111 1.92 -11.31 2.41
N MET A 112 1.02 -10.43 2.86
CA MET A 112 1.17 -8.98 2.67
C MET A 112 2.33 -8.46 3.53
N GLU A 113 2.36 -8.82 4.81
CA GLU A 113 3.44 -8.41 5.72
C GLU A 113 4.81 -8.94 5.27
N GLU A 114 4.89 -10.20 4.87
CA GLU A 114 6.11 -10.80 4.29
C GLU A 114 6.56 -10.03 3.04
N GLY A 115 5.61 -9.69 2.16
CA GLY A 115 5.89 -8.91 0.96
C GLY A 115 6.40 -7.49 1.29
N ILE A 116 5.77 -6.80 2.24
CA ILE A 116 6.17 -5.46 2.67
C ILE A 116 7.54 -5.48 3.34
N ALA A 117 7.81 -6.48 4.19
CA ALA A 117 9.12 -6.66 4.82
C ALA A 117 10.23 -6.89 3.77
N ALA A 118 9.99 -7.76 2.79
CA ALA A 118 10.93 -8.00 1.70
C ALA A 118 11.16 -6.75 0.84
N LEU A 119 10.13 -5.95 0.59
CA LEU A 119 10.27 -4.67 -0.11
C LEU A 119 11.09 -3.67 0.71
N ALA A 120 10.92 -3.64 2.02
CA ALA A 120 11.70 -2.77 2.90
C ALA A 120 13.18 -3.19 2.94
N GLU A 121 13.49 -4.47 3.05
CA GLU A 121 14.86 -5.00 3.03
C GLU A 121 15.58 -4.75 1.70
N LYS A 122 14.87 -4.80 0.58
CA LYS A 122 15.45 -4.56 -0.75
C LYS A 122 15.85 -3.09 -0.96
N VAL A 123 15.21 -2.20 -0.22
CA VAL A 123 15.21 -0.76 -0.48
C VAL A 123 16.00 0.02 0.59
N GLY A 124 16.01 -0.47 1.83
CA GLY A 124 16.89 0.00 2.92
C GLY A 124 18.34 -0.38 2.68
#